data_AF-A0A1V2IHY1-F1
#
_entry.id   AF-A0A1V2IHY1-F1
#
_cell.length_a   1.000
_cell.length_b   1.000
_cell.length_c   1.000
_cell.angle_alpha   90.00
_cell.angle_beta   90.00
_cell.angle_gamma   90.00
#
_symmetry.space_group_name_H-M   'P 1'
#
loop_
_entity.id
_entity.type
_entity.pdbx_description
1 polymer ?
#
loop_
_entity_poly.entity_id
_entity_poly.type
_entity_poly.pdbx_seq_one_letter_code
_entity_poly.pdbx_strand_id
1 'polypeptide(L)'
;MPDTDPLTRLRGLRAEAPRRTVGPGFADAVHARVRRRRARVRSAGAAVLAAAVVLGVVIPLRIASPQVDGGAATNVDAQPGDTPGGFAVTWLPDGVRLKGNGRATLTSDGKGGSSSGDAEVPYLGAQKLYELGRTTFVSQFTTPQDDEDYRRGHGFTRVTVTPTACADGPPCQPTSVWSMATLSPAELAARPNPASVWVSVTWRPDTVITQDAVVARAENFINRLPPDMTMHVARDTVGGRPAVLLNAVGATHGHYYYYDTSPDRDHSAALIWTTPDGVALAVEVAGTTPADPAVLHRIADGVGLHQMPPIANYTPPAYPPALPDAATTSAVTTAVTDAFTGTTPTDRWVAAVRDGPRLLSTRELVADQLPRFAQTVTVQVFDLVQVGPDIVTAHMTVSSDDPNAVPTSGPHGMRNTDGSPVDTSALDFEVTVVHTAAGWQVNADNYCRLISNLNVSGLDC
;
A
#
# COMPACT_ATOMS: atom_id res chain seq x y z
N MET A 1 33.55 30.00 21.86
CA MET A 1 33.26 29.94 20.41
C MET A 1 31.77 30.18 20.25
N PRO A 2 31.31 31.19 19.50
CA PRO A 2 29.88 31.40 19.31
C PRO A 2 29.33 30.38 18.30
N ASP A 3 28.31 29.64 18.71
CA ASP A 3 27.52 28.74 17.86
C ASP A 3 26.85 29.55 16.75
N THR A 4 27.24 29.29 15.51
CA THR A 4 26.59 29.86 14.33
C THR A 4 25.47 28.92 13.92
N ASP A 5 24.24 29.39 14.08
CA ASP A 5 23.01 28.73 13.70
C ASP A 5 23.09 28.15 12.26
N PRO A 6 22.88 26.83 12.07
CA PRO A 6 22.96 26.17 10.76
C PRO A 6 21.97 26.74 9.73
N LEU A 7 20.85 27.33 10.15
CA LEU A 7 19.91 27.99 9.25
C LEU A 7 20.49 29.27 8.64
N THR A 8 21.33 29.97 9.39
CA THR A 8 22.05 31.15 8.88
C THR A 8 23.07 30.74 7.83
N ARG A 9 23.72 29.58 7.99
CA ARG A 9 24.67 29.02 7.01
C ARG A 9 23.96 28.56 5.72
N LEU A 10 22.78 27.96 5.83
CA LEU A 10 21.98 27.54 4.67
C LEU A 10 21.41 28.72 3.88
N ARG A 11 21.01 29.81 4.55
CA ARG A 11 20.55 31.04 3.86
C ARG A 11 21.70 31.73 3.11
N GLY A 12 22.92 31.70 3.65
CA GLY A 12 24.11 32.21 2.96
C GLY A 12 24.41 31.45 1.67
N LEU A 13 24.36 30.11 1.70
CA LEU A 13 24.61 29.28 0.52
C LEU A 13 23.58 29.46 -0.60
N ARG A 14 22.33 29.84 -0.26
CA ARG A 14 21.27 30.09 -1.25
C ARG A 14 21.46 31.42 -1.99
N ALA A 15 22.19 32.37 -1.40
CA ALA A 15 22.46 33.67 -2.01
C ALA A 15 23.60 33.61 -3.06
N GLU A 16 24.49 32.61 -2.98
CA GLU A 16 25.65 32.47 -3.88
C GLU A 16 25.44 31.48 -5.05
N ALA A 17 24.29 30.80 -5.14
CA ALA A 17 24.03 29.89 -6.24
C ALA A 17 23.81 30.67 -7.56
N PRO A 18 24.69 30.53 -8.57
CA PRO A 18 24.50 31.20 -9.84
C PRO A 18 23.22 30.71 -10.50
N ARG A 19 22.26 31.62 -10.71
CA ARG A 19 21.03 31.36 -11.45
C ARG A 19 21.38 31.03 -12.89
N ARG A 20 21.58 29.75 -13.20
CA ARG A 20 21.72 29.28 -14.58
C ARG A 20 20.35 29.34 -15.22
N THR A 21 20.17 30.31 -16.12
CA THR A 21 19.01 30.37 -17.01
C THR A 21 19.00 29.10 -17.85
N VAL A 22 17.99 28.26 -17.61
CA VAL A 22 17.75 27.03 -18.37
C VAL A 22 17.24 27.46 -19.74
N GLY A 23 18.10 27.35 -20.76
CA GLY A 23 17.73 27.69 -22.14
C GLY A 23 16.65 26.74 -22.69
N PRO A 24 15.93 27.16 -23.75
CA PRO A 24 14.79 26.43 -24.31
C PRO A 24 15.13 25.02 -24.84
N GLY A 25 16.42 24.69 -25.04
CA GLY A 25 16.88 23.36 -25.48
C GLY A 25 17.20 22.36 -24.37
N PHE A 26 16.98 22.69 -23.09
CA PHE A 26 17.35 21.81 -21.97
C PHE A 26 16.56 20.49 -21.97
N ALA A 27 15.26 20.56 -22.24
CA ALA A 27 14.42 19.37 -22.34
C ALA A 27 14.92 18.42 -23.46
N ASP A 28 15.23 18.98 -24.63
CA ASP A 28 15.77 18.21 -25.76
C ASP A 28 17.15 17.61 -25.44
N ALA A 29 18.02 18.33 -24.74
CA ALA A 29 19.31 17.82 -24.30
C ALA A 29 19.18 16.66 -23.30
N VAL A 30 18.22 16.73 -22.38
CA VAL A 30 17.90 15.65 -21.45
C VAL A 30 17.35 14.43 -22.20
N HIS A 31 16.38 14.63 -23.11
CA HIS A 31 15.83 13.55 -23.92
C HIS A 31 16.88 12.88 -24.82
N ALA A 32 17.76 13.67 -25.45
CA ALA A 32 18.87 13.15 -26.25
C ALA A 32 19.86 12.33 -25.40
N ARG A 33 20.14 12.76 -24.15
CA ARG A 33 21.04 12.04 -23.23
C ARG A 33 20.42 10.73 -22.74
N VAL A 34 19.12 10.72 -22.48
CA VAL A 34 18.37 9.51 -22.09
C VAL A 34 18.32 8.51 -23.25
N ARG A 35 18.08 8.95 -24.50
CA ARG A 35 18.12 8.09 -25.69
C ARG A 35 19.50 7.48 -25.90
N ARG A 36 20.59 8.25 -25.74
CA ARG A 36 21.97 7.73 -25.85
C ARG A 36 22.31 6.70 -24.77
N ARG A 37 21.80 6.85 -23.53
CA ARG A 37 21.96 5.82 -22.48
C ARG A 37 21.23 4.52 -22.82
N ARG A 38 19.98 4.59 -23.29
CA ARG A 38 19.21 3.40 -23.69
C ARG A 38 19.85 2.64 -24.86
N ALA A 39 20.43 3.35 -25.83
CA ALA A 39 21.15 2.73 -26.95
C ALA A 39 22.41 1.97 -26.48
N ARG A 40 23.18 2.53 -25.54
CA ARG A 40 24.40 1.89 -25.02
C ARG A 40 24.13 0.65 -24.16
N VAL A 41 23.03 0.65 -23.40
CA VAL A 41 22.63 -0.51 -22.58
C VAL A 41 22.21 -1.70 -23.47
N ARG A 42 21.50 -1.42 -24.59
CA ARG A 42 21.10 -2.46 -25.54
C ARG A 42 22.29 -3.08 -26.29
N SER A 43 23.29 -2.28 -26.65
CA SER A 43 24.50 -2.81 -27.32
C SER A 43 25.38 -3.64 -26.38
N ALA A 44 25.44 -3.30 -25.08
CA ALA A 44 26.20 -4.06 -24.11
C ALA A 44 25.54 -5.41 -23.77
N GLY A 45 24.21 -5.46 -23.66
CA GLY A 45 23.47 -6.70 -23.40
C GLY A 45 23.53 -7.69 -24.57
N ALA A 46 23.48 -7.21 -25.81
CA ALA A 46 23.55 -8.07 -27.00
C ALA A 46 24.92 -8.75 -27.17
N ALA A 47 26.02 -8.07 -26.81
CA ALA A 47 27.37 -8.64 -26.90
C ALA A 47 27.60 -9.76 -25.88
N VAL A 48 27.05 -9.63 -24.66
CA VAL A 48 27.16 -10.66 -23.61
C VAL A 48 26.32 -11.90 -23.97
N LEU A 49 25.13 -11.70 -24.53
CA LEU A 49 24.26 -12.81 -24.95
C LEU A 49 24.86 -13.57 -26.15
N ALA A 50 25.44 -12.86 -27.12
CA ALA A 50 26.11 -13.48 -28.26
C ALA A 50 27.37 -14.26 -27.85
N ALA A 51 28.15 -13.76 -26.88
CA ALA A 51 29.30 -14.47 -26.33
C ALA A 51 28.89 -15.77 -25.61
N ALA A 52 27.76 -15.77 -24.90
CA ALA A 52 27.23 -16.96 -24.23
C ALA A 52 26.76 -18.05 -25.20
N VAL A 53 26.17 -17.67 -26.34
CA VAL A 53 25.70 -18.62 -27.36
C VAL A 53 26.85 -19.22 -28.17
N VAL A 54 27.88 -18.43 -28.50
CA VAL A 54 29.05 -18.91 -29.27
C VAL A 54 29.94 -19.86 -28.46
N LEU A 55 29.95 -19.75 -27.13
CA LEU A 55 30.76 -20.62 -26.26
C LEU A 55 30.13 -21.98 -25.94
N GLY A 56 28.94 -22.30 -26.47
CA GLY A 56 28.37 -23.66 -26.38
C GLY A 56 28.24 -24.20 -24.95
N VAL A 57 28.06 -23.32 -23.95
CA VAL A 57 27.94 -23.73 -22.55
C VAL A 57 26.51 -24.21 -22.31
N VAL A 58 26.32 -25.52 -22.41
CA VAL A 58 25.20 -26.20 -21.75
C VAL A 58 25.45 -26.08 -20.25
N ILE A 59 24.74 -25.18 -19.57
CA ILE A 59 24.78 -25.06 -18.11
C ILE A 59 23.84 -26.11 -17.53
N PRO A 60 24.31 -27.21 -16.92
CA PRO A 60 23.46 -28.00 -16.05
C PRO A 60 23.17 -27.16 -14.80
N LEU A 61 21.94 -26.68 -14.65
CA LEU A 61 21.47 -26.01 -13.44
C LEU A 61 21.37 -27.04 -12.31
N ARG A 62 22.50 -27.32 -11.67
CA ARG A 62 22.57 -27.79 -10.28
C ARG A 62 23.42 -26.78 -9.53
N ILE A 63 22.74 -25.78 -8.95
CA ILE A 63 23.36 -24.84 -8.03
C ILE A 63 23.55 -25.61 -6.72
N ALA A 64 24.79 -26.03 -6.47
CA ALA A 64 25.24 -26.37 -5.14
C ALA A 64 25.53 -25.05 -4.41
N SER A 65 24.68 -24.70 -3.45
CA SER A 65 24.94 -23.58 -2.55
C SER A 65 26.17 -23.92 -1.68
N PRO A 66 27.11 -23.00 -1.45
CA PRO A 66 28.17 -23.20 -0.47
C PRO A 66 27.54 -23.32 0.92
N GLN A 67 27.76 -24.47 1.53
CA GLN A 67 27.36 -24.77 2.90
C GLN A 67 28.12 -23.83 3.85
N VAL A 68 27.43 -22.83 4.38
CA VAL A 68 27.90 -22.04 5.51
C VAL A 68 27.70 -22.90 6.75
N ASP A 69 28.79 -23.30 7.40
CA ASP A 69 28.76 -23.97 8.70
C ASP A 69 28.19 -22.99 9.75
N GLY A 70 26.89 -23.07 9.98
CA GLY A 70 26.19 -22.26 10.97
C GLY A 70 24.90 -22.92 11.41
N GLY A 71 24.96 -23.68 12.51
CA GLY A 71 23.79 -24.19 13.23
C GLY A 71 23.03 -25.29 12.50
N ALA A 72 22.82 -26.42 13.17
CA ALA A 72 21.90 -27.45 12.69
C ALA A 72 20.48 -26.89 12.70
N ALA A 73 20.02 -26.36 11.55
CA ALA A 73 18.61 -26.12 11.32
C ALA A 73 17.93 -27.49 11.32
N THR A 74 17.21 -27.80 12.39
CA THR A 74 16.29 -28.93 12.36
C THR A 74 15.23 -28.58 11.32
N ASN A 75 15.19 -29.31 10.21
CA ASN A 75 14.00 -29.38 9.36
C ASN A 75 12.88 -29.90 10.27
N VAL A 76 12.19 -29.02 10.97
CA VAL A 76 10.88 -29.32 11.48
C VAL A 76 10.06 -29.48 10.20
N ASP A 77 9.57 -30.70 9.97
CA ASP A 77 8.52 -30.93 8.99
C ASP A 77 7.42 -29.92 9.33
N ALA A 78 7.41 -28.79 8.62
CA ALA A 78 6.24 -27.95 8.55
C ALA A 78 5.17 -28.91 8.05
N GLN A 79 4.34 -29.42 8.96
CA GLN A 79 3.25 -30.30 8.57
C GLN A 79 2.56 -29.59 7.41
N PRO A 80 2.49 -30.21 6.21
CA PRO A 80 1.75 -29.66 5.10
C PRO A 80 0.28 -29.67 5.52
N GLY A 81 -0.11 -28.68 6.31
CA GLY A 81 -1.49 -28.38 6.54
C GLY A 81 -1.95 -27.75 5.25
N ASP A 82 -2.83 -28.43 4.52
CA ASP A 82 -3.56 -27.83 3.41
C ASP A 82 -4.13 -26.51 3.92
N THR A 83 -3.56 -25.39 3.48
CA THR A 83 -4.14 -24.10 3.83
C THR A 83 -5.47 -24.02 3.08
N PRO A 84 -6.53 -23.47 3.70
CA PRO A 84 -7.83 -23.38 3.04
C PRO A 84 -7.81 -22.48 1.80
N GLY A 85 -6.70 -21.80 1.52
CA GLY A 85 -6.47 -21.00 0.33
C GLY A 85 -5.91 -21.76 -0.88
N GLY A 86 -5.70 -23.08 -0.79
CA GLY A 86 -5.17 -23.87 -1.91
C GLY A 86 -3.69 -23.63 -2.16
N PHE A 87 -2.91 -23.40 -1.10
CA PHE A 87 -1.45 -23.30 -1.16
C PHE A 87 -0.80 -24.03 0.03
N ALA A 88 0.50 -24.27 -0.05
CA ALA A 88 1.30 -24.85 1.02
C ALA A 88 2.58 -24.04 1.21
N VAL A 89 3.12 -24.07 2.42
CA VAL A 89 4.41 -23.45 2.77
C VAL A 89 5.32 -24.56 3.29
N THR A 90 6.41 -24.85 2.57
CA THR A 90 7.29 -25.99 2.88
C THR A 90 8.46 -25.61 3.80
N TRP A 91 8.68 -24.32 4.06
CA TRP A 91 9.74 -23.85 4.93
C TRP A 91 9.33 -22.58 5.68
N LEU A 92 9.65 -22.54 6.98
CA LEU A 92 9.48 -21.37 7.85
C LEU A 92 10.72 -21.23 8.76
N PRO A 93 10.99 -20.03 9.29
CA PRO A 93 12.00 -19.83 10.31
C PRO A 93 11.73 -20.68 11.57
N ASP A 94 12.80 -21.04 12.28
CA ASP A 94 12.70 -21.84 13.51
C ASP A 94 11.82 -21.15 14.55
N GLY A 95 10.95 -21.95 15.20
CA GLY A 95 10.03 -21.46 16.23
C GLY A 95 8.77 -20.77 15.69
N VAL A 96 8.66 -20.52 14.38
CA VAL A 96 7.44 -19.99 13.76
C VAL A 96 6.48 -21.15 13.46
N ARG A 97 5.23 -21.03 13.90
CA ARG A 97 4.17 -22.04 13.72
C ARG A 97 2.89 -21.42 13.19
N LEU A 98 2.05 -22.20 12.50
CA LEU A 98 0.75 -21.75 12.00
C LEU A 98 -0.10 -21.24 13.18
N LYS A 99 -0.47 -19.97 13.16
CA LYS A 99 -1.41 -19.34 14.11
C LYS A 99 -2.84 -19.59 13.66
N GLY A 100 -3.11 -19.32 12.39
CA GLY A 100 -4.43 -19.38 11.84
C GLY A 100 -4.44 -19.14 10.34
N ASN A 101 -5.59 -19.45 9.74
CA ASN A 101 -5.89 -19.12 8.36
C ASN A 101 -7.06 -18.14 8.34
N GLY A 102 -7.05 -17.22 7.39
CA GLY A 102 -8.10 -16.25 7.18
C GLY A 102 -8.44 -16.14 5.71
N ARG A 103 -9.69 -15.82 5.43
CA ARG A 103 -10.10 -15.33 4.12
C ARG A 103 -10.36 -13.85 4.24
N ALA A 104 -9.71 -13.08 3.38
CA ALA A 104 -9.96 -11.66 3.35
C ALA A 104 -11.35 -11.40 2.78
N THR A 105 -12.05 -10.46 3.40
CA THR A 105 -13.33 -9.94 2.92
C THR A 105 -13.24 -8.44 2.81
N LEU A 106 -13.58 -7.92 1.64
CA LEU A 106 -13.88 -6.50 1.49
C LEU A 106 -15.21 -6.23 2.18
N THR A 107 -15.20 -5.36 3.19
CA THR A 107 -16.44 -4.69 3.60
C THR A 107 -16.81 -3.64 2.55
N SER A 108 -18.08 -3.29 2.48
CA SER A 108 -18.65 -2.40 1.44
C SER A 108 -18.06 -0.99 1.44
N ASP A 109 -17.35 -0.60 2.50
CA ASP A 109 -16.61 0.66 2.63
C ASP A 109 -15.16 0.56 2.13
N GLY A 110 -14.78 -0.52 1.43
CA GLY A 110 -13.44 -0.73 0.90
C GLY A 110 -12.42 -1.12 1.97
N LYS A 111 -12.85 -1.34 3.22
CA LYS A 111 -11.96 -1.81 4.28
C LYS A 111 -11.85 -3.33 4.20
N GLY A 112 -10.65 -3.84 3.94
CA GLY A 112 -10.40 -5.27 4.07
C GLY A 112 -10.51 -5.68 5.55
N GLY A 113 -11.42 -6.59 5.88
CA GLY A 113 -11.51 -7.27 7.17
C GLY A 113 -11.39 -8.78 7.00
N SER A 114 -10.91 -9.50 8.00
CA SER A 114 -11.00 -10.97 8.03
C SER A 114 -12.40 -11.38 8.50
N SER A 115 -13.18 -12.06 7.65
CA SER A 115 -14.56 -12.45 8.00
C SER A 115 -14.65 -13.73 8.83
N SER A 116 -13.56 -14.50 8.91
CA SER A 116 -13.54 -15.78 9.63
C SER A 116 -12.10 -16.29 9.75
N GLY A 117 -11.52 -16.15 10.94
CA GLY A 117 -10.24 -16.78 11.28
C GLY A 117 -9.43 -16.03 12.33
N ASP A 118 -8.62 -16.78 13.08
CA ASP A 118 -7.65 -16.27 14.07
C ASP A 118 -6.43 -15.57 13.40
N ALA A 119 -6.40 -15.52 12.07
CA ALA A 119 -5.34 -14.84 11.32
C ALA A 119 -5.59 -13.33 11.27
N GLU A 120 -4.60 -12.58 11.75
CA GLU A 120 -4.48 -11.15 11.53
C GLU A 120 -4.23 -10.87 10.04
N VAL A 121 -4.74 -9.73 9.58
CA VAL A 121 -4.53 -9.26 8.21
C VAL A 121 -3.14 -8.62 8.10
N PRO A 122 -2.28 -9.03 7.15
CA PRO A 122 -0.97 -8.43 6.94
C PRO A 122 -1.08 -6.97 6.53
N TYR A 123 -0.18 -6.13 7.06
CA TYR A 123 -0.30 -4.67 7.02
C TYR A 123 0.21 -4.08 5.71
N LEU A 124 1.38 -4.52 5.23
CA LEU A 124 2.05 -3.90 4.07
C LEU A 124 1.56 -4.46 2.73
N GLY A 125 1.59 -5.79 2.58
CA GLY A 125 1.45 -6.45 1.30
C GLY A 125 0.00 -6.54 0.86
N ALA A 126 -0.81 -7.30 1.60
CA ALA A 126 -2.11 -7.72 1.10
C ALA A 126 -3.20 -6.64 1.26
N GLN A 127 -3.26 -5.96 2.41
CA GLN A 127 -4.32 -4.99 2.71
C GLN A 127 -4.16 -3.65 1.98
N LYS A 128 -2.93 -3.11 1.90
CA LYS A 128 -2.69 -1.75 1.41
C LYS A 128 -2.37 -1.66 -0.07
N LEU A 129 -1.69 -2.67 -0.64
CA LEU A 129 -1.20 -2.58 -2.03
C LEU A 129 -2.05 -3.34 -3.04
N TYR A 130 -2.87 -4.30 -2.62
CA TYR A 130 -3.71 -5.09 -3.54
C TYR A 130 -5.20 -5.06 -3.26
N GLU A 131 -5.65 -4.24 -2.29
CA GLU A 131 -7.05 -4.20 -1.84
C GLU A 131 -7.63 -5.61 -1.77
N LEU A 132 -7.17 -6.38 -0.78
CA LEU A 132 -7.59 -7.76 -0.51
C LEU A 132 -8.94 -8.15 -1.14
N GLY A 133 -8.91 -8.82 -2.29
CA GLY A 133 -10.12 -9.25 -2.97
C GLY A 133 -10.87 -10.32 -2.18
N ARG A 134 -12.12 -10.60 -2.57
CA ARG A 134 -12.89 -11.74 -2.03
C ARG A 134 -12.21 -13.09 -2.24
N THR A 135 -11.20 -13.13 -3.10
CA THR A 135 -10.43 -14.30 -3.49
C THR A 135 -9.05 -14.37 -2.84
N THR A 136 -8.77 -13.50 -1.87
CA THR A 136 -7.53 -13.54 -1.10
C THR A 136 -7.65 -14.42 0.13
N PHE A 137 -6.68 -15.31 0.28
CA PHE A 137 -6.50 -16.17 1.43
C PHE A 137 -5.17 -15.84 2.09
N VAL A 138 -5.14 -15.87 3.42
CA VAL A 138 -3.99 -15.52 4.23
C VAL A 138 -3.75 -16.63 5.24
N SER A 139 -2.51 -17.06 5.38
CA SER A 139 -2.05 -17.86 6.51
C SER A 139 -1.09 -17.03 7.34
N GLN A 140 -1.37 -16.92 8.64
CA GLN A 140 -0.49 -16.27 9.59
C GLN A 140 0.29 -17.35 10.36
N PHE A 141 1.58 -17.13 10.48
CA PHE A 141 2.50 -17.92 11.28
C PHE A 141 3.19 -17.00 12.29
N THR A 142 3.34 -17.45 13.52
CA THR A 142 3.87 -16.65 14.62
C THR A 142 4.71 -17.52 15.55
N THR A 143 5.59 -16.89 16.33
CA THR A 143 6.27 -17.57 17.42
C THR A 143 5.33 -17.78 18.61
N PRO A 144 5.53 -18.81 19.45
CA PRO A 144 4.76 -18.97 20.69
C PRO A 144 4.76 -17.72 21.57
N GLN A 145 5.89 -17.00 21.60
CA GLN A 145 6.06 -15.78 22.38
C GLN A 145 5.16 -14.65 21.86
N ASP A 146 5.17 -14.37 20.55
CA ASP A 146 4.33 -13.34 19.92
C ASP A 146 2.83 -13.68 20.04
N ASP A 147 2.45 -14.96 19.92
CA ASP A 147 1.08 -15.42 20.19
C ASP A 147 0.66 -15.25 21.65
N GLU A 148 1.54 -15.59 22.60
CA GLU A 148 1.28 -15.40 24.03
C GLU A 148 1.16 -13.93 24.39
N ASP A 149 2.05 -13.09 23.87
CA ASP A 149 2.02 -11.67 24.18
C ASP A 149 0.78 -10.99 23.55
N TYR A 150 0.38 -11.43 22.35
CA TYR A 150 -0.91 -11.06 21.74
C TYR A 150 -2.09 -11.48 22.61
N ARG A 151 -2.14 -12.73 23.10
CA ARG A 151 -3.21 -13.22 23.99
C ARG A 151 -3.21 -12.53 25.35
N ARG A 152 -2.05 -12.18 25.88
CA ARG A 152 -1.90 -11.37 27.09
C ARG A 152 -2.32 -9.91 26.85
N GLY A 153 -2.69 -9.57 25.61
CA GLY A 153 -3.25 -8.29 25.23
C GLY A 153 -2.22 -7.19 25.36
N HIS A 154 -1.04 -7.37 24.75
CA HIS A 154 0.08 -6.41 24.71
C HIS A 154 -0.27 -5.04 25.28
N GLY A 155 -0.02 -4.91 26.58
CA GLY A 155 0.22 -3.62 27.19
C GLY A 155 -0.96 -2.67 27.22
N PHE A 156 -2.15 -3.11 27.60
CA PHE A 156 -3.07 -2.15 28.18
C PHE A 156 -3.31 -2.55 29.62
N THR A 157 -2.31 -2.25 30.47
CA THR A 157 -2.60 -2.21 31.90
C THR A 157 -3.46 -0.98 32.11
N ARG A 158 -4.72 -1.18 32.53
CA ARG A 158 -5.59 -0.08 32.94
C ARG A 158 -5.01 0.50 34.22
N VAL A 159 -4.16 1.52 34.09
CA VAL A 159 -3.71 2.28 35.24
C VAL A 159 -4.85 3.22 35.60
N THR A 160 -5.56 2.86 36.66
CA THR A 160 -6.55 3.76 37.24
C THR A 160 -5.79 4.75 38.10
N VAL A 161 -5.55 5.95 37.57
CA VAL A 161 -4.95 7.02 38.35
C VAL A 161 -6.09 7.64 39.16
N THR A 162 -6.13 7.35 40.46
CA THR A 162 -6.99 8.09 41.39
C THR A 162 -6.25 9.37 41.76
N PRO A 163 -6.74 10.57 41.38
CA PRO A 163 -6.08 11.81 41.75
C PRO A 163 -6.04 11.92 43.28
N THR A 164 -4.84 12.09 43.86
CA THR A 164 -4.63 12.03 45.31
C THR A 164 -5.25 13.22 46.09
N ALA A 165 -5.76 14.26 45.42
CA ALA A 165 -6.46 15.34 46.09
C ALA A 165 -7.45 16.05 45.16
N CYS A 166 -8.71 15.62 45.18
CA CYS A 166 -9.84 16.53 44.97
C CYS A 166 -10.37 16.88 46.36
N ALA A 167 -9.61 17.66 47.13
CA ALA A 167 -9.85 17.84 48.56
C ALA A 167 -11.18 18.53 48.88
N ASP A 168 -11.78 19.31 47.96
CA ASP A 168 -13.00 20.09 48.26
C ASP A 168 -13.96 20.28 47.06
N GLY A 169 -14.12 19.28 46.18
CA GLY A 169 -14.96 19.37 44.97
C GLY A 169 -15.79 18.11 44.65
N PRO A 170 -16.71 18.17 43.66
CA PRO A 170 -17.55 17.03 43.25
C PRO A 170 -16.68 15.81 42.87
N PRO A 171 -17.21 14.57 42.99
CA PRO A 171 -16.43 13.35 42.86
C PRO A 171 -15.73 13.29 41.50
N CYS A 172 -14.40 13.37 41.52
CA CYS A 172 -13.56 13.23 40.35
C CYS A 172 -13.71 11.79 39.80
N GLN A 173 -14.23 11.66 38.58
CA GLN A 173 -14.29 10.39 37.87
C GLN A 173 -12.86 9.87 37.67
N PRO A 174 -12.54 8.62 38.04
CA PRO A 174 -11.22 8.06 37.83
C PRO A 174 -10.88 8.07 36.34
N THR A 175 -9.76 8.72 35.99
CA THR A 175 -9.24 8.67 34.62
C THR A 175 -8.47 7.36 34.47
N SER A 176 -8.94 6.53 33.56
CA SER A 176 -8.25 5.29 33.21
C SER A 176 -7.31 5.60 32.06
N VAL A 177 -6.01 5.49 32.30
CA VAL A 177 -4.99 5.58 31.25
C VAL A 177 -4.52 4.16 30.96
N TRP A 178 -4.56 3.79 29.69
CA TRP A 178 -4.02 2.51 29.26
C TRP A 178 -2.52 2.69 28.99
N SER A 179 -1.67 1.92 29.70
CA SER A 179 -0.21 1.96 29.52
C SER A 179 0.30 0.69 28.87
N MET A 180 1.07 0.88 27.80
CA MET A 180 1.86 -0.16 27.13
C MET A 180 3.00 -0.61 28.04
N ALA A 181 3.05 -1.92 28.31
CA ALA A 181 4.22 -2.53 28.91
C ALA A 181 5.30 -2.53 27.84
N THR A 182 6.31 -1.68 28.01
CA THR A 182 7.47 -1.63 27.11
C THR A 182 8.43 -2.73 27.51
N LEU A 183 8.75 -3.63 26.58
CA LEU A 183 9.85 -4.57 26.74
C LEU A 183 11.18 -3.80 26.79
N SER A 184 12.15 -4.33 27.52
CA SER A 184 13.50 -3.78 27.49
C SER A 184 14.17 -4.02 26.11
N PRO A 185 15.14 -3.18 25.71
CA PRO A 185 15.89 -3.39 24.47
C PRO A 185 16.55 -4.78 24.38
N ALA A 186 16.97 -5.35 25.52
CA ALA A 186 17.57 -6.69 25.57
C ALA A 186 16.52 -7.79 25.31
N GLU A 187 15.32 -7.65 25.87
CA GLU A 187 14.21 -8.57 25.60
C GLU A 187 13.76 -8.49 24.14
N LEU A 188 13.69 -7.28 23.56
CA LEU A 188 13.38 -7.07 22.14
C LEU A 188 14.43 -7.69 21.21
N ALA A 189 15.72 -7.55 21.55
CA ALA A 189 16.82 -8.12 20.76
C ALA A 189 16.93 -9.64 20.87
N ALA A 190 16.43 -10.24 21.95
CA ALA A 190 16.39 -11.68 22.14
C ALA A 190 15.20 -12.37 21.43
N ARG A 191 14.25 -11.58 20.87
CA ARG A 191 13.11 -12.14 20.14
C ARG A 191 13.57 -12.78 18.82
N PRO A 192 12.98 -13.91 18.41
CA PRO A 192 13.16 -14.41 17.06
C PRO A 192 12.70 -13.36 16.04
N ASN A 193 13.48 -13.19 14.98
CA ASN A 193 13.12 -12.36 13.84
C ASN A 193 13.07 -13.22 12.57
N PRO A 194 11.94 -13.30 11.86
CA PRO A 194 10.68 -12.59 12.13
C PRO A 194 9.87 -13.17 13.29
N ALA A 195 9.15 -12.29 13.99
CA ALA A 195 8.21 -12.67 15.05
C ALA A 195 6.89 -13.20 14.46
N SER A 196 6.49 -12.64 13.32
CA SER A 196 5.32 -13.05 12.55
C SER A 196 5.60 -13.09 11.05
N VAL A 197 4.95 -14.04 10.38
CA VAL A 197 5.00 -14.26 8.93
C VAL A 197 3.57 -14.39 8.42
N TRP A 198 3.27 -13.73 7.31
CA TRP A 198 2.02 -13.91 6.57
C TRP A 198 2.33 -14.36 5.16
N VAL A 199 1.61 -15.38 4.70
CA VAL A 199 1.62 -15.79 3.30
C VAL A 199 0.23 -15.57 2.75
N SER A 200 0.14 -14.77 1.70
CA SER A 200 -1.13 -14.40 1.05
C SER A 200 -1.16 -14.89 -0.38
N VAL A 201 -2.30 -15.45 -0.78
CA VAL A 201 -2.61 -15.87 -2.15
C VAL A 201 -3.90 -15.21 -2.58
N THR A 202 -3.85 -14.39 -3.63
CA THR A 202 -5.02 -13.80 -4.27
C THR A 202 -5.25 -14.48 -5.61
N TRP A 203 -6.29 -15.31 -5.65
CA TRP A 203 -6.72 -15.96 -6.89
C TRP A 203 -7.51 -14.99 -7.73
N ARG A 204 -7.21 -14.83 -9.03
CA ARG A 204 -7.99 -13.94 -9.92
C ARG A 204 -8.15 -12.53 -9.30
N PRO A 205 -7.05 -11.81 -9.06
CA PRO A 205 -7.12 -10.48 -8.49
C PRO A 205 -8.02 -9.59 -9.35
N ASP A 206 -8.79 -8.71 -8.73
CA ASP A 206 -9.66 -7.75 -9.43
C ASP A 206 -8.86 -6.58 -10.03
N THR A 207 -7.55 -6.52 -9.73
CA THR A 207 -6.60 -5.55 -10.29
C THR A 207 -5.42 -6.23 -10.97
N VAL A 208 -4.74 -5.51 -11.85
CA VAL A 208 -3.50 -6.00 -12.46
C VAL A 208 -2.34 -5.86 -11.48
N ILE A 209 -1.67 -6.98 -11.20
CA ILE A 209 -0.53 -7.02 -10.28
C ILE A 209 0.75 -7.20 -11.11
N THR A 210 1.24 -6.08 -11.64
CA THR A 210 2.55 -6.00 -12.31
C THR A 210 3.56 -5.31 -11.40
N GLN A 211 4.85 -5.64 -11.55
CA GLN A 211 5.92 -4.99 -10.79
C GLN A 211 5.82 -3.45 -10.85
N ASP A 212 5.46 -2.89 -12.00
CA ASP A 212 5.31 -1.44 -12.20
C ASP A 212 4.12 -0.87 -11.41
N ALA A 213 2.96 -1.51 -11.46
CA ALA A 213 1.77 -1.07 -10.71
C ALA A 213 2.03 -1.11 -9.21
N VAL A 214 2.73 -2.13 -8.73
CA VAL A 214 3.09 -2.30 -7.31
C VAL A 214 4.04 -1.21 -6.85
N VAL A 215 5.08 -0.93 -7.64
CA VAL A 215 6.01 0.16 -7.35
C VAL A 215 5.28 1.50 -7.32
N ALA A 216 4.41 1.78 -8.30
CA ALA A 216 3.65 3.03 -8.35
C ALA A 216 2.72 3.20 -7.13
N ARG A 217 2.01 2.15 -6.73
CA ARG A 217 1.17 2.15 -5.53
C ARG A 217 2.00 2.35 -4.26
N ALA A 218 3.15 1.67 -4.16
CA ALA A 218 4.04 1.80 -3.01
C ALA A 218 4.67 3.20 -2.93
N GLU A 219 5.09 3.80 -4.04
CA GLU A 219 5.58 5.18 -4.09
C GLU A 219 4.49 6.18 -3.69
N ASN A 220 3.25 5.99 -4.16
CA ASN A 220 2.12 6.80 -3.74
C ASN A 220 1.85 6.67 -2.22
N PHE A 221 2.04 5.47 -1.66
CA PHE A 221 1.94 5.26 -0.22
C PHE A 221 3.09 5.93 0.55
N ILE A 222 4.34 5.84 0.07
CA ILE A 222 5.52 6.50 0.68
C ILE A 222 5.29 7.99 0.87
N ASN A 223 4.76 8.66 -0.15
CA ASN A 223 4.57 10.12 -0.10
C ASN A 223 3.57 10.57 0.98
N ARG A 224 2.85 9.63 1.60
CA ARG A 224 1.83 9.86 2.62
C ARG A 224 2.20 9.25 3.97
N LEU A 225 3.36 8.61 4.06
CA LEU A 225 3.84 8.11 5.34
C LEU A 225 4.14 9.28 6.28
N PRO A 226 3.82 9.14 7.58
CA PRO A 226 4.32 10.03 8.61
C PRO A 226 5.84 10.22 8.50
N PRO A 227 6.39 11.40 8.87
CA PRO A 227 7.82 11.67 8.75
C PRO A 227 8.75 10.71 9.53
N ASP A 228 8.22 10.02 10.54
CA ASP A 228 8.90 9.01 11.36
C ASP A 228 8.84 7.60 10.77
N MET A 229 8.01 7.38 9.74
CA MET A 229 7.96 6.13 8.99
C MET A 229 8.82 6.23 7.73
N THR A 230 9.51 5.14 7.41
CA THR A 230 10.23 5.02 6.14
C THR A 230 9.83 3.73 5.45
N MET A 231 9.64 3.79 4.13
CA MET A 231 9.46 2.59 3.32
C MET A 231 10.37 2.66 2.10
N HIS A 232 11.06 1.55 1.85
CA HIS A 232 11.93 1.33 0.72
C HIS A 232 11.29 0.33 -0.23
N VAL A 233 11.27 0.68 -1.52
CA VAL A 233 10.74 -0.16 -2.59
C VAL A 233 11.89 -0.56 -3.49
N ALA A 234 12.03 -1.86 -3.72
CA ALA A 234 13.04 -2.43 -4.60
C ALA A 234 12.41 -3.44 -5.56
N ARG A 235 12.93 -3.47 -6.79
CA ARG A 235 12.63 -4.53 -7.75
C ARG A 235 13.49 -5.73 -7.41
N ASP A 236 12.87 -6.91 -7.41
CA ASP A 236 13.49 -8.18 -7.03
C ASP A 236 12.98 -9.32 -7.93
N THR A 237 13.35 -10.56 -7.63
CA THR A 237 12.82 -11.76 -8.30
C THR A 237 12.62 -12.95 -7.36
N VAL A 238 11.51 -13.69 -7.50
CA VAL A 238 11.27 -14.98 -6.82
C VAL A 238 11.29 -16.09 -7.86
N GLY A 239 12.20 -17.06 -7.72
CA GLY A 239 12.35 -18.13 -8.72
C GLY A 239 12.54 -17.62 -10.17
N GLY A 240 13.20 -16.46 -10.34
CA GLY A 240 13.39 -15.79 -11.63
C GLY A 240 12.19 -14.99 -12.16
N ARG A 241 11.08 -14.93 -11.42
CA ARG A 241 9.89 -14.13 -11.76
C ARG A 241 10.02 -12.73 -11.19
N PRO A 242 9.57 -11.66 -11.89
CA PRO A 242 9.59 -10.31 -11.36
C PRO A 242 8.82 -10.20 -10.03
N ALA A 243 9.46 -9.60 -9.03
CA ALA A 243 8.89 -9.37 -7.71
C ALA A 243 9.17 -7.93 -7.24
N VAL A 244 8.44 -7.46 -6.23
CA VAL A 244 8.73 -6.22 -5.52
C VAL A 244 9.01 -6.54 -4.07
N LEU A 245 10.16 -6.10 -3.58
CA LEU A 245 10.52 -6.11 -2.17
C LEU A 245 10.20 -4.75 -1.57
N LEU A 246 9.46 -4.77 -0.46
CA LEU A 246 9.11 -3.63 0.35
C LEU A 246 9.76 -3.81 1.72
N ASN A 247 10.39 -2.76 2.24
CA ASN A 247 10.91 -2.75 3.60
C ASN A 247 10.42 -1.47 4.28
N ALA A 248 9.66 -1.60 5.36
CA ALA A 248 9.18 -0.49 6.16
C ALA A 248 9.82 -0.50 7.55
N VAL A 249 10.10 0.70 8.06
CA VAL A 249 10.56 0.96 9.43
C VAL A 249 9.64 1.99 10.07
N GLY A 250 9.31 1.76 11.34
CA GLY A 250 8.40 2.61 12.11
C GLY A 250 6.92 2.25 11.92
N ALA A 251 6.62 1.09 11.33
CA ALA A 251 5.26 0.64 11.03
C ALA A 251 4.36 0.45 12.27
N THR A 252 4.93 0.51 13.48
CA THR A 252 4.26 0.37 14.78
C THR A 252 3.42 1.56 15.22
N HIS A 253 3.60 2.73 14.62
CA HIS A 253 2.78 3.89 14.96
C HIS A 253 1.45 3.84 14.21
N GLY A 254 0.52 3.06 14.77
CA GLY A 254 -0.84 2.84 14.29
C GLY A 254 -1.69 4.12 14.18
N HIS A 255 -1.42 4.94 13.17
CA HIS A 255 -2.24 6.12 12.87
C HIS A 255 -3.33 5.87 11.83
N TYR A 256 -3.28 4.77 11.07
CA TYR A 256 -4.30 4.47 10.07
C TYR A 256 -4.99 3.14 10.34
N TYR A 257 -5.98 3.22 11.23
CA TYR A 257 -7.11 2.29 11.40
C TYR A 257 -6.81 0.88 11.96
N TYR A 258 -7.24 0.70 13.22
CA TYR A 258 -7.66 -0.55 13.87
C TYR A 258 -6.59 -1.57 14.33
N TYR A 259 -6.36 -1.56 15.65
CA TYR A 259 -6.08 -2.69 16.56
C TYR A 259 -4.68 -3.29 16.76
N ASP A 260 -3.62 -2.88 16.05
CA ASP A 260 -2.30 -3.49 16.33
C ASP A 260 -1.19 -2.46 16.52
N THR A 261 -1.18 -1.81 17.69
CA THR A 261 -0.03 -1.03 18.19
C THR A 261 0.90 -1.94 18.97
N SER A 262 1.22 -3.14 18.46
CA SER A 262 2.24 -3.97 19.11
C SER A 262 3.60 -3.29 18.90
N PRO A 263 4.27 -2.80 19.95
CA PRO A 263 5.60 -2.17 19.85
C PRO A 263 6.68 -3.15 19.36
N ASP A 264 6.32 -4.42 19.13
CA ASP A 264 7.24 -5.49 18.78
C ASP A 264 7.41 -5.68 17.27
N ARG A 265 6.77 -4.84 16.44
CA ARG A 265 6.75 -4.95 14.97
C ARG A 265 7.28 -3.70 14.26
N ASP A 266 8.34 -3.09 14.80
CA ASP A 266 8.94 -1.85 14.28
C ASP A 266 9.44 -1.98 12.83
N HIS A 267 9.72 -3.21 12.40
CA HIS A 267 10.18 -3.54 11.06
C HIS A 267 9.23 -4.51 10.40
N SER A 268 8.84 -4.19 9.17
CA SER A 268 8.05 -5.07 8.33
C SER A 268 8.66 -5.12 6.93
N ALA A 269 8.67 -6.29 6.32
CA ALA A 269 9.09 -6.45 4.93
C ALA A 269 8.09 -7.33 4.19
N ALA A 270 7.87 -7.04 2.91
CA ALA A 270 6.99 -7.83 2.07
C ALA A 270 7.63 -8.07 0.70
N LEU A 271 7.55 -9.31 0.22
CA LEU A 271 7.97 -9.72 -1.11
C LEU A 271 6.72 -10.12 -1.89
N ILE A 272 6.43 -9.42 -2.99
CA ILE A 272 5.20 -9.61 -3.76
C ILE A 272 5.52 -9.93 -5.22
N TRP A 273 4.84 -10.93 -5.77
CA TRP A 273 4.98 -11.33 -7.17
C TRP A 273 3.68 -11.91 -7.74
N THR A 274 3.67 -12.11 -9.04
CA THR A 274 2.60 -12.81 -9.75
C THR A 274 3.10 -14.06 -10.44
N THR A 275 2.23 -15.06 -10.52
CA THR A 275 2.45 -16.24 -11.33
C THR A 275 2.08 -15.97 -12.80
N PRO A 276 2.53 -16.83 -13.76
CA PRO A 276 2.16 -16.69 -15.16
C PRO A 276 0.65 -16.74 -15.44
N ASP A 277 -0.12 -17.42 -14.59
CA ASP A 277 -1.58 -17.50 -14.63
C ASP A 277 -2.28 -16.36 -13.87
N GLY A 278 -1.53 -15.37 -13.37
CA GLY A 278 -2.06 -14.16 -12.76
C GLY A 278 -2.47 -14.29 -11.29
N VAL A 279 -2.09 -15.38 -10.61
CA VAL A 279 -2.25 -15.49 -9.15
C VAL A 279 -1.23 -14.57 -8.50
N ALA A 280 -1.70 -13.72 -7.58
CA ALA A 280 -0.81 -12.85 -6.84
C ALA A 280 -0.43 -13.48 -5.51
N LEU A 281 0.85 -13.37 -5.18
CA LEU A 281 1.48 -13.99 -4.03
C LEU A 281 2.23 -12.94 -3.25
N ALA A 282 2.08 -12.95 -1.93
CA ALA A 282 2.87 -12.11 -1.05
C ALA A 282 3.36 -12.90 0.16
N VAL A 283 4.63 -12.71 0.50
CA VAL A 283 5.21 -13.10 1.79
C VAL A 283 5.51 -11.82 2.54
N GLU A 284 4.90 -11.64 3.70
CA GLU A 284 5.15 -10.53 4.61
C GLU A 284 5.73 -11.07 5.91
N VAL A 285 6.67 -10.34 6.47
CA VAL A 285 7.29 -10.66 7.75
C VAL A 285 7.36 -9.40 8.59
N ALA A 286 7.18 -9.54 9.89
CA ALA A 286 7.32 -8.44 10.85
C ALA A 286 8.11 -8.87 12.09
N GLY A 287 8.81 -7.91 12.69
CA GLY A 287 9.56 -8.13 13.92
C GLY A 287 10.22 -6.86 14.46
N THR A 288 11.04 -7.05 15.50
CA THR A 288 11.73 -5.97 16.24
C THR A 288 13.01 -5.49 15.57
N THR A 289 13.48 -6.18 14.53
CA THR A 289 14.68 -5.82 13.77
C THR A 289 14.42 -5.97 12.27
N PRO A 290 15.17 -5.27 11.40
CA PRO A 290 14.99 -5.39 9.96
C PRO A 290 15.00 -6.85 9.51
N ALA A 291 14.00 -7.25 8.74
CA ALA A 291 13.94 -8.61 8.22
C ALA A 291 15.05 -8.84 7.19
N ASP A 292 15.66 -10.03 7.23
CA ASP A 292 16.61 -10.45 6.20
C ASP A 292 15.85 -10.81 4.91
N PRO A 293 16.11 -10.12 3.77
CA PRO A 293 15.50 -10.46 2.49
C PRO A 293 15.67 -11.94 2.10
N ALA A 294 16.78 -12.58 2.48
CA ALA A 294 17.01 -14.00 2.20
C ALA A 294 15.98 -14.90 2.90
N VAL A 295 15.47 -14.50 4.07
CA VAL A 295 14.40 -15.22 4.76
C VAL A 295 13.09 -15.12 3.98
N LEU A 296 12.73 -13.93 3.47
CA LEU A 296 11.54 -13.77 2.63
C LEU A 296 11.64 -14.63 1.36
N HIS A 297 12.80 -14.60 0.68
CA HIS A 297 13.04 -15.42 -0.52
C HIS A 297 12.92 -16.91 -0.22
N ARG A 298 13.49 -17.39 0.89
CA ARG A 298 13.42 -18.80 1.25
C ARG A 298 12.00 -19.26 1.59
N ILE A 299 11.19 -18.40 2.25
CA ILE A 299 9.76 -18.68 2.44
C ILE A 299 9.06 -18.71 1.09
N ALA A 300 9.28 -17.70 0.24
CA ALA A 300 8.65 -17.55 -1.08
C ALA A 300 8.96 -18.74 -2.01
N ASP A 301 10.20 -19.23 -2.03
CA ASP A 301 10.61 -20.42 -2.77
C ASP A 301 9.93 -21.70 -2.24
N GLY A 302 9.54 -21.71 -0.96
CA GLY A 302 8.78 -22.77 -0.32
C GLY A 302 7.26 -22.66 -0.49
N VAL A 303 6.75 -21.63 -1.18
CA VAL A 303 5.30 -21.49 -1.42
C VAL A 303 4.90 -22.30 -2.65
N GLY A 304 4.17 -23.38 -2.42
CA GLY A 304 3.53 -24.18 -3.46
C GLY A 304 2.08 -23.78 -3.68
N LEU A 305 1.66 -23.60 -4.93
CA LEU A 305 0.25 -23.43 -5.28
C LEU A 305 -0.40 -24.78 -5.62
N HIS A 306 -1.64 -24.96 -5.16
CA HIS A 306 -2.52 -26.05 -5.54
C HIS A 306 -3.67 -25.51 -6.39
N GLN A 307 -4.89 -25.98 -6.16
CA GLN A 307 -6.08 -25.52 -6.86
C GLN A 307 -6.77 -24.41 -6.04
N MET A 308 -7.25 -23.37 -6.74
CA MET A 308 -8.16 -22.38 -6.16
C MET A 308 -9.34 -23.09 -5.47
N PRO A 309 -9.53 -22.89 -4.15
CA PRO A 309 -10.67 -23.43 -3.43
C PRO A 309 -11.99 -22.95 -4.05
N PRO A 310 -13.06 -23.76 -4.05
CA PRO A 310 -14.37 -23.30 -4.48
C PRO A 310 -14.85 -22.18 -3.57
N ILE A 311 -15.18 -21.04 -4.16
CA ILE A 311 -15.70 -19.89 -3.43
C ILE A 311 -17.22 -19.80 -3.64
N ALA A 312 -17.97 -20.03 -2.57
CA ALA A 312 -19.42 -19.87 -2.59
C ALA A 312 -19.80 -18.44 -3.01
N ASN A 313 -20.76 -18.32 -3.92
CA ASN A 313 -21.30 -17.05 -4.43
C ASN A 313 -20.26 -16.15 -5.12
N TYR A 314 -19.16 -16.71 -5.61
CA TYR A 314 -18.20 -15.97 -6.43
C TYR A 314 -18.35 -16.34 -7.90
N THR A 315 -18.74 -15.35 -8.70
CA THR A 315 -18.69 -15.41 -10.16
C THR A 315 -17.45 -14.65 -10.59
N PRO A 316 -16.48 -15.30 -11.27
CA PRO A 316 -15.32 -14.60 -11.81
C PRO A 316 -15.75 -13.47 -12.76
N PRO A 317 -15.00 -12.35 -12.81
CA PRO A 317 -15.22 -11.33 -13.82
C PRO A 317 -15.23 -11.94 -15.23
N ALA A 318 -16.12 -11.44 -16.10
CA ALA A 318 -16.20 -11.91 -17.48
C ALA A 318 -14.91 -11.63 -18.28
N TYR A 319 -14.17 -10.60 -17.88
CA TYR A 319 -12.90 -10.21 -18.47
C TYR A 319 -11.82 -10.19 -17.37
N PRO A 320 -10.67 -10.84 -17.58
CA PRO A 320 -9.55 -10.70 -16.65
C PRO A 320 -9.06 -9.24 -16.67
N PRO A 321 -8.65 -8.69 -15.51
CA PRO A 321 -8.04 -7.38 -15.46
C PRO A 321 -6.83 -7.28 -16.38
N ALA A 322 -6.74 -6.18 -17.13
CA ALA A 322 -5.64 -5.88 -18.04
C ALA A 322 -5.19 -4.43 -17.89
N LEU A 323 -3.96 -4.13 -18.31
CA LEU A 323 -3.53 -2.74 -18.43
C LEU A 323 -4.18 -2.14 -19.68
N PRO A 324 -4.81 -0.96 -19.59
CA PRO A 324 -5.29 -0.26 -20.78
C PRO A 324 -4.13 0.10 -21.71
N ASP A 325 -4.42 0.22 -23.01
CA ASP A 325 -3.43 0.73 -23.96
C ASP A 325 -3.13 2.22 -23.73
N ALA A 326 -2.07 2.73 -24.37
CA ALA A 326 -1.63 4.11 -24.14
C ALA A 326 -2.68 5.17 -24.51
N ALA A 327 -3.51 4.92 -25.51
CA ALA A 327 -4.58 5.85 -25.92
C ALA A 327 -5.70 5.86 -24.88
N THR A 328 -6.11 4.68 -24.41
CA THR A 328 -7.10 4.49 -23.35
C THR A 328 -6.62 5.09 -22.04
N THR A 329 -5.37 4.83 -21.64
CA THR A 329 -4.72 5.46 -20.47
C THR A 329 -4.82 6.99 -20.55
N SER A 330 -4.40 7.58 -21.66
CA SER A 330 -4.43 9.05 -21.82
C SER A 330 -5.85 9.61 -21.75
N ALA A 331 -6.82 8.95 -22.37
CA ALA A 331 -8.21 9.39 -22.39
C ALA A 331 -8.88 9.27 -21.02
N VAL A 332 -8.70 8.13 -20.34
CA VAL A 332 -9.23 7.89 -18.99
C VAL A 332 -8.61 8.84 -17.98
N THR A 333 -7.28 9.02 -17.98
CA THR A 333 -6.63 9.99 -17.08
C THR A 333 -7.17 11.39 -17.31
N THR A 334 -7.38 11.80 -18.56
CA THR A 334 -7.96 13.11 -18.89
C THR A 334 -9.38 13.24 -18.33
N ALA A 335 -10.24 12.24 -18.56
CA ALA A 335 -11.61 12.25 -18.03
C ALA A 335 -11.64 12.33 -16.50
N VAL A 336 -10.79 11.57 -15.81
CA VAL A 336 -10.67 11.61 -14.34
C VAL A 336 -10.19 12.98 -13.86
N THR A 337 -9.13 13.53 -14.45
CA THR A 337 -8.64 14.86 -14.09
C THR A 337 -9.70 15.93 -14.32
N ASP A 338 -10.38 15.91 -15.47
CA ASP A 338 -11.42 16.87 -15.83
C ASP A 338 -12.62 16.79 -14.87
N ALA A 339 -13.02 15.57 -14.46
CA ALA A 339 -14.13 15.34 -13.54
C ALA A 339 -13.89 15.87 -12.11
N PHE A 340 -12.65 15.81 -11.62
CA PHE A 340 -12.35 16.09 -10.20
C PHE A 340 -11.52 17.36 -9.96
N THR A 341 -10.98 17.98 -11.01
CA THR A 341 -10.32 19.29 -10.88
C THR A 341 -11.38 20.39 -10.81
N GLY A 342 -11.39 21.16 -9.71
CA GLY A 342 -12.43 22.16 -9.48
C GLY A 342 -12.42 23.31 -10.51
N THR A 343 -11.28 23.57 -11.15
CA THR A 343 -11.11 24.63 -12.16
C THR A 343 -11.44 24.19 -13.60
N THR A 344 -11.87 22.95 -13.83
CA THR A 344 -12.24 22.47 -15.17
C THR A 344 -13.39 23.29 -15.77
N PRO A 345 -13.33 23.73 -17.04
CA PRO A 345 -14.46 24.39 -17.70
C PRO A 345 -15.74 23.53 -17.67
N THR A 346 -16.91 24.17 -17.54
CA THR A 346 -18.20 23.46 -17.36
C THR A 346 -18.52 22.47 -18.46
N ASP A 347 -18.33 22.83 -19.72
CA ASP A 347 -18.53 21.97 -20.89
C ASP A 347 -17.65 20.71 -20.84
N ARG A 348 -16.39 20.90 -20.47
CA ARG A 348 -15.41 19.81 -20.34
C ARG A 348 -15.74 18.89 -19.16
N TRP A 349 -16.13 19.45 -18.02
CA TRP A 349 -16.55 18.68 -16.86
C TRP A 349 -17.83 17.86 -17.16
N VAL A 350 -18.83 18.49 -17.82
CA VAL A 350 -20.07 17.80 -18.24
C VAL A 350 -19.77 16.62 -19.17
N ALA A 351 -18.78 16.75 -20.06
CA ALA A 351 -18.35 15.64 -20.91
C ALA A 351 -17.62 14.54 -20.12
N ALA A 352 -16.87 14.90 -19.07
CA ALA A 352 -16.06 13.97 -18.28
C ALA A 352 -16.84 13.16 -17.23
N VAL A 353 -18.06 13.57 -16.86
CA VAL A 353 -18.89 12.89 -15.85
C VAL A 353 -20.16 12.33 -16.48
N ARG A 354 -20.47 11.05 -16.23
CA ARG A 354 -21.72 10.44 -16.67
C ARG A 354 -22.89 11.17 -15.99
N ASP A 355 -23.91 11.53 -16.76
CA ASP A 355 -25.02 12.38 -16.31
C ASP A 355 -24.58 13.77 -15.80
N GLY A 356 -23.43 14.26 -16.27
CA GLY A 356 -22.86 15.57 -15.91
C GLY A 356 -23.86 16.74 -15.86
N PRO A 357 -24.76 16.93 -16.85
CA PRO A 357 -25.72 18.03 -16.80
C PRO A 357 -26.64 18.00 -15.57
N ARG A 358 -26.98 16.80 -15.06
CA ARG A 358 -27.80 16.62 -13.85
C ARG A 358 -27.04 16.99 -12.57
N LEU A 359 -25.72 16.81 -12.59
CA LEU A 359 -24.83 17.01 -11.43
C LEU A 359 -24.21 18.41 -11.39
N LEU A 360 -24.49 19.27 -12.38
CA LEU A 360 -23.87 20.59 -12.48
C LEU A 360 -24.18 21.49 -11.28
N SER A 361 -25.43 21.50 -10.80
CA SER A 361 -25.82 22.26 -9.61
C SER A 361 -25.08 21.78 -8.35
N THR A 362 -24.83 20.47 -8.23
CA THR A 362 -24.05 19.92 -7.12
C THR A 362 -22.60 20.38 -7.21
N ARG A 363 -22.00 20.39 -8.40
CA ARG A 363 -20.64 20.90 -8.62
C ARG A 363 -20.52 22.39 -8.27
N GLU A 364 -21.46 23.21 -8.71
CA GLU A 364 -21.50 24.64 -8.41
C GLU A 364 -21.63 24.85 -6.89
N LEU A 365 -22.50 24.09 -6.23
CA LEU A 365 -22.66 24.14 -4.78
C LEU A 365 -21.37 23.74 -4.03
N VAL A 366 -20.63 22.75 -4.50
CA VAL A 366 -19.31 22.39 -3.96
C VAL A 366 -18.34 23.56 -4.10
N ALA A 367 -18.29 24.21 -5.27
CA ALA A 367 -17.40 25.35 -5.50
C ALA A 367 -17.79 26.57 -4.64
N ASP A 368 -19.09 26.79 -4.40
CA ASP A 368 -19.60 27.88 -3.57
C ASP A 368 -19.34 27.64 -2.07
N GLN A 369 -19.54 26.41 -1.59
CA GLN A 369 -19.35 26.05 -0.18
C GLN A 369 -17.88 25.80 0.19
N LEU A 370 -17.08 25.31 -0.77
CA LEU A 370 -15.66 24.97 -0.59
C LEU A 370 -14.79 25.64 -1.67
N PRO A 371 -14.78 26.98 -1.77
CA PRO A 371 -14.08 27.68 -2.86
C PRO A 371 -12.56 27.45 -2.82
N ARG A 372 -11.98 27.27 -1.63
CA ARG A 372 -10.56 26.96 -1.51
C ARG A 372 -10.24 25.57 -2.05
N PHE A 373 -11.01 24.55 -1.63
CA PHE A 373 -10.88 23.20 -2.16
C PHE A 373 -11.01 23.18 -3.68
N ALA A 374 -12.04 23.82 -4.24
CA ALA A 374 -12.22 23.86 -5.70
C ALA A 374 -11.03 24.51 -6.44
N GLN A 375 -10.32 25.45 -5.80
CA GLN A 375 -9.16 26.13 -6.39
C GLN A 375 -7.84 25.37 -6.21
N THR A 376 -7.69 24.59 -5.14
CA THR A 376 -6.43 23.92 -4.76
C THR A 376 -6.45 22.41 -4.96
N VAL A 377 -7.60 21.83 -5.34
CA VAL A 377 -7.71 20.40 -5.57
C VAL A 377 -6.82 19.96 -6.73
N THR A 378 -6.00 18.95 -6.47
CA THR A 378 -5.14 18.27 -7.41
C THR A 378 -5.54 16.80 -7.48
N VAL A 379 -5.45 16.23 -8.67
CA VAL A 379 -5.85 14.85 -8.93
C VAL A 379 -4.68 14.12 -9.55
N GLN A 380 -4.23 13.04 -8.91
CA GLN A 380 -3.19 12.17 -9.41
C GLN A 380 -3.75 10.78 -9.66
N VAL A 381 -3.83 10.38 -10.92
CA VAL A 381 -4.10 8.99 -11.28
C VAL A 381 -2.79 8.21 -11.20
N PHE A 382 -2.71 7.21 -10.32
CA PHE A 382 -1.50 6.43 -10.11
C PHE A 382 -1.61 4.99 -10.61
N ASP A 383 -2.83 4.51 -10.89
CA ASP A 383 -3.05 3.18 -11.44
C ASP A 383 -4.34 3.10 -12.26
N LEU A 384 -4.35 2.27 -13.30
CA LEU A 384 -5.48 2.04 -14.19
C LEU A 384 -5.59 0.54 -14.51
N VAL A 385 -6.81 0.03 -14.36
CA VAL A 385 -7.15 -1.37 -14.61
C VAL A 385 -8.33 -1.44 -15.57
N GLN A 386 -8.13 -2.03 -16.74
CA GLN A 386 -9.21 -2.34 -17.65
C GLN A 386 -9.90 -3.63 -17.22
N VAL A 387 -11.16 -3.53 -16.80
CA VAL A 387 -12.00 -4.64 -16.32
C VAL A 387 -13.09 -5.05 -17.33
N GLY A 388 -13.13 -4.37 -18.47
CA GLY A 388 -13.98 -4.68 -19.61
C GLY A 388 -13.60 -3.84 -20.84
N PRO A 389 -14.17 -4.11 -22.02
CA PRO A 389 -13.85 -3.36 -23.24
C PRO A 389 -14.16 -1.86 -23.09
N ASP A 390 -15.23 -1.52 -22.38
CA ASP A 390 -15.72 -0.16 -22.18
C ASP A 390 -15.66 0.29 -20.70
N ILE A 391 -14.88 -0.40 -19.86
CA ILE A 391 -14.83 -0.12 -18.42
C ILE A 391 -13.38 -0.16 -17.92
N VAL A 392 -12.96 0.94 -17.31
CA VAL A 392 -11.66 1.08 -16.65
C VAL A 392 -11.89 1.53 -15.21
N THR A 393 -11.30 0.81 -14.26
CA THR A 393 -11.15 1.26 -12.89
C THR A 393 -9.88 2.11 -12.79
N ALA A 394 -10.01 3.32 -12.25
CA ALA A 394 -8.89 4.21 -12.00
C ALA A 394 -8.70 4.39 -10.49
N HIS A 395 -7.47 4.17 -10.01
CA HIS A 395 -7.09 4.55 -8.66
C HIS A 395 -6.41 5.91 -8.72
N MET A 396 -6.95 6.84 -7.93
CA MET A 396 -6.50 8.21 -7.89
C MET A 396 -6.36 8.71 -6.46
N THR A 397 -5.47 9.68 -6.28
CA THR A 397 -5.38 10.49 -5.08
C THR A 397 -5.92 11.88 -5.41
N VAL A 398 -6.80 12.37 -4.56
CA VAL A 398 -7.34 13.74 -4.60
C VAL A 398 -6.76 14.48 -3.42
N SER A 399 -5.96 15.50 -3.70
CA SER A 399 -5.23 16.26 -2.68
C SER A 399 -5.52 17.75 -2.76
N SER A 400 -5.24 18.47 -1.68
CA SER A 400 -5.32 19.94 -1.65
C SER A 400 -4.07 20.52 -1.02
N ASP A 401 -3.47 21.51 -1.69
CA ASP A 401 -2.31 22.24 -1.15
C ASP A 401 -2.70 23.16 0.03
N ASP A 402 -4.00 23.48 0.20
CA ASP A 402 -4.50 24.16 1.40
C ASP A 402 -4.99 23.10 2.41
N PRO A 403 -4.31 22.94 3.57
CA PRO A 403 -4.72 22.01 4.62
C PRO A 403 -6.04 22.39 5.30
N ASN A 404 -6.57 23.58 5.04
CA ASN A 404 -7.87 24.05 5.53
C ASN A 404 -8.97 24.03 4.45
N ALA A 405 -8.69 23.47 3.28
CA ALA A 405 -9.64 23.44 2.17
C ALA A 405 -10.90 22.61 2.48
N VAL A 406 -10.76 21.53 3.27
CA VAL A 406 -11.86 20.65 3.67
C VAL A 406 -12.11 20.83 5.16
N PRO A 407 -13.36 21.15 5.59
CA PRO A 407 -13.68 21.30 7.00
C PRO A 407 -13.56 19.95 7.73
N THR A 408 -12.48 19.78 8.49
CA THR A 408 -12.22 18.56 9.27
C THR A 408 -13.04 18.45 10.55
N SER A 409 -13.78 19.50 10.92
CA SER A 409 -14.44 19.65 12.22
C SER A 409 -15.92 19.28 12.26
N GLY A 410 -16.51 18.80 11.15
CA GLY A 410 -17.91 18.35 11.14
C GLY A 410 -18.18 17.14 12.06
N PRO A 411 -19.43 16.92 12.50
CA PRO A 411 -19.82 15.76 13.33
C PRO A 411 -19.58 14.40 12.66
N HIS A 412 -19.34 14.39 11.34
CA HIS A 412 -18.90 13.22 10.58
C HIS A 412 -17.58 13.45 9.83
N GLY A 413 -16.81 14.49 10.20
CA GLY A 413 -15.44 14.62 9.71
C GLY A 413 -14.70 13.33 10.05
N MET A 414 -13.95 12.79 9.08
CA MET A 414 -13.14 11.61 9.36
C MET A 414 -12.19 12.00 10.50
N ARG A 415 -12.41 11.38 11.66
CA ARG A 415 -11.56 11.52 12.83
C ARG A 415 -10.80 10.21 12.99
N ASN A 416 -9.55 10.36 13.37
CA ASN A 416 -8.79 9.26 13.95
C ASN A 416 -9.47 8.83 15.26
N THR A 417 -9.13 7.64 15.73
CA THR A 417 -9.75 7.06 16.94
C THR A 417 -9.46 7.88 18.20
N ASP A 418 -8.38 8.66 18.21
CA ASP A 418 -8.03 9.63 19.26
C ASP A 418 -8.84 10.94 19.17
N GLY A 419 -9.75 11.06 18.20
CA GLY A 419 -10.56 12.23 17.94
C GLY A 419 -9.83 13.33 17.16
N SER A 420 -8.56 13.15 16.80
CA SER A 420 -7.85 14.09 15.92
C SER A 420 -8.44 14.05 14.51
N PRO A 421 -8.47 15.18 13.79
CA PRO A 421 -8.92 15.18 12.41
C PRO A 421 -7.98 14.34 11.54
N VAL A 422 -8.54 13.48 10.69
CA VAL A 422 -7.76 12.78 9.65
C VAL A 422 -7.12 13.84 8.76
N ASP A 423 -5.86 13.63 8.40
CA ASP A 423 -5.20 14.48 7.42
C ASP A 423 -5.92 14.34 6.07
N THR A 424 -6.77 15.31 5.76
CA THR A 424 -7.56 15.36 4.51
C THR A 424 -6.76 15.97 3.36
N SER A 425 -5.46 16.21 3.54
CA SER A 425 -4.61 16.75 2.47
C SER A 425 -4.53 15.83 1.25
N ALA A 426 -4.79 14.52 1.42
CA ALA A 426 -4.86 13.54 0.33
C ALA A 426 -5.88 12.42 0.62
N LEU A 427 -6.79 12.18 -0.31
CA LEU A 427 -7.80 11.13 -0.26
C LEU A 427 -7.63 10.17 -1.43
N ASP A 428 -7.55 8.87 -1.15
CA ASP A 428 -7.53 7.85 -2.20
C ASP A 428 -8.95 7.43 -2.58
N PHE A 429 -9.16 7.33 -3.88
CA PHE A 429 -10.42 6.89 -4.45
C PHE A 429 -10.17 5.92 -5.60
N GLU A 430 -10.94 4.85 -5.57
CA GLU A 430 -11.22 4.06 -6.76
C GLU A 430 -12.42 4.69 -7.50
N VAL A 431 -12.30 4.89 -8.81
CA VAL A 431 -13.42 5.36 -9.64
C VAL A 431 -13.60 4.47 -10.86
N THR A 432 -14.85 4.18 -11.20
CA THR A 432 -15.21 3.49 -12.44
C THR A 432 -15.36 4.53 -13.55
N VAL A 433 -14.66 4.31 -14.65
CA VAL A 433 -14.71 5.12 -15.87
C VAL A 433 -15.28 4.25 -16.98
N VAL A 434 -16.35 4.74 -17.62
CA VAL A 434 -17.11 4.00 -18.63
C VAL A 434 -16.96 4.71 -19.98
N HIS A 435 -16.73 3.94 -21.03
CA HIS A 435 -16.72 4.44 -22.40
C HIS A 435 -18.15 4.48 -22.95
N THR A 436 -18.61 5.67 -23.33
CA THR A 436 -19.94 5.91 -23.90
C THR A 436 -19.81 6.53 -25.29
N ALA A 437 -20.94 6.84 -25.93
CA ALA A 437 -20.94 7.59 -27.18
C ALA A 437 -20.30 9.00 -27.06
N ALA A 438 -20.22 9.56 -25.84
CA ALA A 438 -19.57 10.84 -25.56
C ALA A 438 -18.07 10.71 -25.23
N GLY A 439 -17.52 9.50 -25.22
CA GLY A 439 -16.14 9.20 -24.83
C GLY A 439 -16.05 8.56 -23.44
N TRP A 440 -14.86 8.61 -22.83
CA TRP A 440 -14.64 8.10 -21.47
C TRP A 440 -15.19 9.07 -20.42
N GLN A 441 -16.01 8.54 -19.51
CA GLN A 441 -16.67 9.34 -18.48
C GLN A 441 -16.58 8.65 -17.11
N VAL A 442 -16.32 9.43 -16.06
CA VAL A 442 -16.41 8.95 -14.67
C VAL A 442 -17.88 8.65 -14.34
N ASN A 443 -18.14 7.50 -13.73
CA ASN A 443 -19.49 7.14 -13.28
C ASN A 443 -20.00 8.17 -12.25
N ALA A 444 -21.24 8.64 -12.44
CA ALA A 444 -21.94 9.56 -11.55
C ALA A 444 -21.86 9.16 -10.07
N ASP A 445 -22.03 7.87 -9.77
CA ASP A 445 -22.04 7.36 -8.39
C ASP A 445 -20.66 7.53 -7.73
N ASN A 446 -19.57 7.37 -8.49
CA ASN A 446 -18.22 7.58 -7.96
C ASN A 446 -17.92 9.06 -7.70
N TYR A 447 -18.36 9.95 -8.60
CA TYR A 447 -18.25 11.40 -8.37
C TYR A 447 -19.02 11.80 -7.10
N CYS A 448 -20.26 11.35 -6.99
CA CYS A 448 -21.13 11.62 -5.86
C CYS A 448 -20.60 11.06 -4.54
N ARG A 449 -20.05 9.84 -4.53
CA ARG A 449 -19.39 9.27 -3.35
C ARG A 449 -18.26 10.15 -2.84
N LEU A 450 -17.45 10.74 -3.74
CA LEU A 450 -16.39 11.66 -3.33
C LEU A 450 -16.97 12.92 -2.69
N ILE A 451 -18.02 13.51 -3.28
CA ILE A 451 -18.68 14.70 -2.73
C ILE A 451 -19.27 14.40 -1.34
N SER A 452 -19.95 13.26 -1.17
CA SER A 452 -20.49 12.84 0.13
C SER A 452 -19.38 12.67 1.17
N ASN A 453 -18.18 12.22 0.77
CA ASN A 453 -17.02 12.10 1.66
C ASN A 453 -16.42 13.45 2.09
N LEU A 454 -16.73 14.56 1.40
CA LEU A 454 -16.36 15.90 1.87
C LEU A 454 -17.15 16.31 3.11
N ASN A 455 -18.25 15.61 3.40
CA ASN A 455 -19.06 15.76 4.60
C ASN A 455 -19.47 17.22 4.89
N VAL A 456 -19.97 17.91 3.86
CA VAL A 456 -20.55 19.24 4.03
C VAL A 456 -22.07 19.12 3.96
N SER A 457 -22.76 19.65 4.97
CA SER A 457 -24.21 19.57 5.08
C SER A 457 -24.89 20.18 3.84
N GLY A 458 -25.78 19.42 3.22
CA GLY A 458 -26.53 19.86 2.03
C GLY A 458 -25.81 19.63 0.70
N LEU A 459 -24.61 19.04 0.69
CA LEU A 459 -24.00 18.46 -0.50
C LEU A 459 -24.50 17.03 -0.72
N ASP A 460 -25.77 16.90 -1.06
CA ASP A 460 -26.35 15.61 -1.42
C ASP A 460 -26.22 15.37 -2.92
N CYS A 461 -25.84 14.15 -3.22
CA CYS A 461 -25.97 13.46 -4.49
C CYS A 461 -26.95 12.29 -4.26
#